data_AF-A0ABD0R390-F1
#
_entry.id   AF-A0ABD0R390-F1
#
_cell.length_a   1.000
_cell.length_b   1.000
_cell.length_c   1.000
_cell.angle_alpha   90.00
_cell.angle_beta   90.00
_cell.angle_gamma   90.00
#
_symmetry.space_group_name_H-M   'P 1'
#
loop_
_entity.id
_entity.type
_entity.pdbx_description
1 polymer ?
#
loop_
_entity_poly.entity_id
_entity_poly.type
_entity_poly.pdbx_seq_one_letter_code
_entity_poly.pdbx_strand_id
1 'polypeptide(L)'
;RSTILVELKTDGNTDALNFAPGDHVGIFPENSPELVDGLLKHLPDAPPLNQSLHLESLSDSSQEEKKWQADERIPACTLTQALTYFIDVTTPPSQSLLRKLSKVAGQEEDRKRLEALA
;
A
#
# COMPACT_ATOMS: atom_id res chain seq x y z
N ARG A 1 -11.17 7.76 -25.59
CA ARG A 1 -11.86 6.72 -24.80
C ARG A 1 -11.64 5.40 -25.51
N SER A 2 -11.18 4.37 -24.79
CA SER A 2 -11.03 3.01 -25.32
C SER A 2 -11.80 2.05 -24.40
N THR A 3 -12.35 0.98 -24.97
CA THR A 3 -13.06 -0.07 -24.23
C THR A 3 -12.59 -1.41 -24.77
N ILE A 4 -12.23 -2.31 -23.86
CA ILE A 4 -11.72 -3.64 -24.19
C ILE A 4 -12.62 -4.70 -23.58
N LEU A 5 -12.78 -5.82 -24.28
CA LEU A 5 -13.35 -7.04 -23.74
C LEU A 5 -12.19 -7.89 -23.20
N VAL A 6 -12.32 -8.38 -21.97
CA VAL A 6 -11.34 -9.26 -21.33
C VAL A 6 -12.02 -10.58 -21.00
N GLU A 7 -11.46 -11.68 -21.49
CA GLU A 7 -11.91 -13.04 -21.19
C GLU A 7 -10.87 -13.70 -20.29
N LEU A 8 -11.27 -14.10 -19.09
CA LEU A 8 -10.40 -14.72 -18.08
C LEU A 8 -10.63 -16.23 -18.08
N LYS A 9 -9.54 -17.00 -18.11
CA LYS A 9 -9.59 -18.45 -17.99
C LYS A 9 -9.45 -18.83 -16.53
N THR A 10 -10.34 -19.67 -16.03
CA THR A 10 -10.22 -20.28 -14.71
C THR A 10 -9.51 -21.63 -14.84
N ASP A 11 -8.46 -21.84 -14.05
CA ASP A 11 -7.81 -23.14 -13.96
C ASP A 11 -8.71 -24.07 -13.13
N GLY A 12 -8.90 -25.31 -13.58
CA GLY A 12 -9.97 -26.26 -13.17
C GLY A 12 -10.06 -26.66 -11.69
N ASN A 13 -9.44 -25.93 -10.78
CA ASN A 13 -9.66 -25.98 -9.33
C ASN A 13 -10.80 -25.00 -8.95
N THR A 14 -11.96 -25.15 -9.61
CA THR A 14 -13.03 -24.15 -9.71
C THR A 14 -14.14 -24.28 -8.67
N ASP A 15 -13.85 -24.84 -7.49
CA ASP A 15 -14.85 -24.80 -6.40
C ASP A 15 -15.13 -23.34 -5.95
N ALA A 16 -14.23 -22.39 -6.25
CA ALA A 16 -14.30 -21.00 -5.80
C ALA A 16 -14.92 -19.98 -6.78
N LEU A 17 -15.23 -20.35 -8.04
CA LEU A 17 -15.58 -19.38 -9.09
C LEU A 17 -16.83 -19.77 -9.90
N ASN A 18 -17.88 -20.20 -9.19
CA ASN A 18 -19.21 -20.32 -9.77
C ASN A 18 -19.86 -18.93 -9.81
N PHE A 19 -20.23 -18.45 -11.01
CA PHE A 19 -20.86 -17.15 -11.20
C PHE A 19 -22.10 -17.25 -12.10
N ALA A 20 -23.03 -16.32 -11.92
CA ALA A 20 -24.21 -16.13 -12.74
C ALA A 20 -24.16 -14.78 -13.47
N PRO A 21 -24.96 -14.59 -14.54
CA PRO A 21 -25.08 -13.28 -15.18
C PRO A 21 -25.54 -12.21 -14.19
N GLY A 22 -24.74 -11.15 -14.06
CA GLY A 22 -24.97 -10.04 -13.11
C GLY A 22 -23.97 -10.00 -11.95
N ASP A 23 -23.23 -11.08 -11.70
CA ASP A 23 -22.20 -11.11 -10.66
C ASP A 23 -20.99 -10.22 -10.99
N HIS A 24 -20.27 -9.81 -9.94
CA HIS A 24 -19.06 -9.01 -10.04
C HIS A 24 -17.81 -9.85 -9.80
N VAL A 25 -16.72 -9.49 -10.47
CA VAL A 25 -15.39 -10.06 -10.23
C VAL A 25 -14.50 -9.01 -9.58
N GLY A 26 -13.90 -9.36 -8.44
CA GLY A 26 -12.84 -8.56 -7.82
C GLY A 26 -11.51 -8.83 -8.53
N ILE A 27 -10.84 -7.76 -8.97
CA ILE A 27 -9.51 -7.84 -9.58
C ILE A 27 -8.54 -7.12 -8.67
N PHE A 28 -7.40 -7.75 -8.37
CA PHE A 28 -6.28 -7.13 -7.67
C PHE A 28 -5.26 -6.66 -8.71
N PRO A 29 -5.23 -5.36 -9.05
CA PRO A 29 -4.27 -4.84 -10.01
C PRO A 29 -2.89 -4.65 -9.36
N GLU A 30 -1.91 -4.32 -10.19
CA GLU A 30 -0.60 -3.84 -9.77
C GLU A 30 -0.40 -2.36 -10.11
N ASN A 31 0.37 -1.66 -9.27
CA ASN A 31 0.80 -0.32 -9.57
C ASN A 31 1.84 -0.31 -10.70
N SER A 32 1.87 0.78 -11.48
CA SER A 32 2.82 0.89 -12.60
C SER A 32 4.28 0.82 -12.10
N PRO A 33 5.17 0.05 -12.76
CA PRO A 33 6.56 -0.07 -12.34
C PRO A 33 7.29 1.28 -12.23
N GLU A 34 7.04 2.19 -13.18
CA GLU A 34 7.63 3.54 -13.18
C GLU A 34 7.28 4.35 -11.92
N LEU A 35 6.05 4.21 -11.42
CA LEU A 35 5.61 4.87 -10.19
C LEU A 35 6.27 4.24 -8.97
N VAL A 36 6.34 2.92 -8.91
CA VAL A 36 6.99 2.18 -7.81
C VAL A 36 8.47 2.53 -7.73
N ASP A 37 9.18 2.49 -8.86
CA ASP A 37 10.59 2.88 -8.96
C ASP A 37 10.80 4.35 -8.59
N GLY A 38 9.87 5.21 -9.03
CA GLY A 38 9.84 6.62 -8.66
C GLY A 38 9.75 6.83 -7.15
N LEU A 39 8.88 6.10 -6.46
CA LEU A 39 8.74 6.17 -5.00
C LEU A 39 9.99 5.64 -4.30
N LEU A 40 10.48 4.46 -4.70
CA LEU A 40 11.68 3.85 -4.12
C LEU A 40 12.90 4.77 -4.20
N LYS A 41 13.06 5.51 -5.30
CA LYS A 41 14.15 6.48 -5.49
C LYS A 41 14.07 7.67 -4.52
N HIS A 42 12.88 8.06 -4.08
CA HIS A 42 12.66 9.22 -3.22
C HIS A 42 12.47 8.87 -1.74
N LEU A 43 12.43 7.58 -1.38
CA LEU A 43 12.35 7.14 0.01
C LEU A 43 13.72 7.25 0.69
N PRO A 44 13.87 8.11 1.72
CA PRO A 44 15.09 8.12 2.52
C PRO A 44 15.19 6.81 3.33
N ASP A 45 16.42 6.30 3.48
CA ASP A 45 16.72 5.12 4.29
C ASP A 45 15.89 3.87 3.94
N ALA A 46 15.58 3.69 2.65
CA ALA A 46 14.85 2.53 2.19
C ALA A 46 15.63 1.22 2.49
N PRO A 47 14.95 0.17 2.99
CA PRO A 47 15.56 -1.14 3.18
C PRO A 47 16.05 -1.72 1.85
N PRO A 48 17.01 -2.67 1.88
CA PRO A 48 17.45 -3.38 0.69
C PRO A 48 16.27 -4.00 -0.08
N LEU A 49 16.22 -3.79 -1.40
CA LEU A 49 15.07 -4.16 -2.23
C LEU A 49 14.78 -5.68 -2.25
N ASN A 50 15.81 -6.49 -2.04
CA ASN A 50 15.73 -7.95 -2.00
C ASN A 50 15.42 -8.51 -0.59
N GLN A 51 15.29 -7.65 0.42
CA GLN A 51 15.00 -8.08 1.78
C GLN A 51 13.49 -8.21 1.98
N SER A 52 13.06 -9.36 2.50
CA SER A 52 11.69 -9.54 2.99
C SER A 52 11.53 -8.83 4.33
N LEU A 53 10.44 -8.08 4.46
CA LEU A 53 10.08 -7.30 5.64
C LEU A 53 8.76 -7.81 6.21
N HIS A 54 8.56 -7.58 7.50
CA HIS A 54 7.30 -7.85 8.17
C HIS A 54 6.94 -6.63 9.03
N LEU A 55 5.68 -6.18 8.94
CA LEU A 55 5.21 -5.01 9.66
C LEU A 55 4.74 -5.44 11.05
N GLU A 56 5.29 -4.81 12.09
CA GLU A 56 4.86 -5.01 13.48
C GLU A 56 4.49 -3.66 14.11
N SER A 57 3.48 -3.68 14.97
CA SER A 57 3.05 -2.53 15.76
C SER A 57 3.25 -2.81 17.25
N LEU A 58 3.73 -1.81 17.98
CA LEU A 58 3.88 -1.89 19.42
C LEU A 58 2.53 -1.59 20.09
N SER A 59 1.95 -2.55 20.82
CA SER A 59 0.69 -2.34 21.52
C SER A 59 0.89 -1.45 22.75
N ASP A 60 0.20 -0.31 22.79
CA ASP A 60 0.26 0.65 23.91
C ASP A 60 -0.84 0.35 24.96
N SER A 61 -1.07 -0.93 25.25
CA SER A 61 -2.02 -1.35 26.28
C SER A 61 -1.45 -1.00 27.65
N SER A 62 -2.05 -0.02 28.32
CA SER A 62 -1.63 0.53 29.61
C SER A 62 -1.59 -0.47 30.79
N GLN A 63 -1.97 -1.73 30.57
CA GLN A 63 -2.13 -2.77 31.59
C GLN A 63 -1.29 -4.03 31.30
N GLU A 64 -0.66 -4.17 30.13
CA GLU A 64 0.20 -5.30 29.77
C GLU A 64 1.61 -4.83 29.39
N GLU A 65 2.59 -5.72 29.49
CA GLU A 65 3.95 -5.49 28.96
C GLU A 65 3.87 -5.12 27.48
N LYS A 66 4.68 -4.14 27.06
CA LYS A 66 4.77 -3.70 25.66
C LYS A 66 5.16 -4.89 24.77
N LYS A 67 4.23 -5.36 23.94
CA LYS A 67 4.43 -6.47 22.99
C LYS A 67 4.37 -5.96 21.56
N TRP A 68 5.27 -6.47 20.73
CA TRP A 68 5.19 -6.31 19.28
C TRP A 68 4.14 -7.28 18.73
N GLN A 69 3.27 -6.77 17.87
CA GLN A 69 2.24 -7.56 17.20
C GLN A 69 2.36 -7.39 15.68
N ALA A 70 2.40 -8.52 14.98
CA ALA A 70 2.37 -8.59 13.53
C ALA A 70 1.11 -7.93 12.95
N ASP A 71 1.25 -7.14 11.88
CA ASP A 71 0.12 -6.67 11.08
C ASP A 71 -0.33 -7.80 10.15
N GLU A 72 -1.58 -8.25 10.30
CA GLU A 72 -2.13 -9.36 9.52
C GLU A 72 -2.51 -8.96 8.09
N ARG A 73 -2.60 -7.66 7.78
CA ARG A 73 -3.09 -7.18 6.47
C ARG A 73 -2.00 -7.21 5.41
N ILE A 74 -0.74 -7.02 5.80
CA ILE A 74 0.40 -7.02 4.88
C ILE A 74 1.25 -8.26 5.17
N PRO A 75 1.29 -9.25 4.26
CA PRO A 75 2.11 -10.44 4.46
C PRO A 75 3.61 -10.07 4.44
N ALA A 76 4.45 -10.99 4.91
CA ALA A 76 5.89 -10.83 4.78
C ALA A 76 6.27 -10.72 3.29
N CYS A 77 6.82 -9.58 2.89
CA CYS A 77 7.15 -9.28 1.50
C CYS A 77 8.25 -8.22 1.39
N THR A 78 8.82 -8.07 0.20
CA THR A 78 9.76 -6.98 -0.07
C THR A 78 9.03 -5.63 -0.13
N LEU A 79 9.74 -4.52 0.10
CA LEU A 79 9.16 -3.19 -0.04
C LEU A 79 8.60 -2.95 -1.44
N THR A 80 9.29 -3.44 -2.47
CA THR A 80 8.81 -3.37 -3.87
C THR A 80 7.47 -4.08 -4.02
N GLN A 81 7.34 -5.31 -3.51
CA GLN A 81 6.06 -6.04 -3.58
C GLN A 81 4.93 -5.32 -2.83
N ALA A 82 5.23 -4.74 -1.66
CA ALA A 82 4.25 -3.95 -0.91
C ALA A 82 3.73 -2.76 -1.72
N LEU A 83 4.63 -1.98 -2.32
CA LEU A 83 4.27 -0.84 -3.16
C LEU A 83 3.60 -1.26 -4.48
N THR A 84 3.91 -2.43 -5.02
CA THR A 84 3.30 -2.92 -6.26
C THR A 84 1.89 -3.47 -6.05
N TYR A 85 1.65 -4.25 -4.99
CA TYR A 85 0.43 -5.08 -4.87
C TYR A 85 -0.46 -4.76 -3.66
N PHE A 86 0.08 -4.18 -2.59
CA PHE A 86 -0.64 -4.11 -1.30
C PHE A 86 -0.95 -2.69 -0.82
N ILE A 87 -0.23 -1.68 -1.33
CA ILE A 87 -0.35 -0.29 -0.89
C ILE A 87 -0.93 0.55 -2.04
N ASP A 88 -1.97 1.32 -1.71
CA ASP A 88 -2.46 2.35 -2.62
C ASP A 88 -1.53 3.57 -2.61
N VAL A 89 -0.92 3.82 -3.76
CA VAL A 89 0.01 4.94 -3.99
C VAL A 89 -0.56 5.98 -4.96
N THR A 90 -1.81 5.83 -5.36
CA THR A 90 -2.46 6.66 -6.41
C THR A 90 -3.59 7.53 -5.87
N THR A 91 -4.24 7.11 -4.79
CA THR A 91 -5.26 7.95 -4.15
C THR A 91 -4.61 9.20 -3.54
N PRO A 92 -5.17 10.40 -3.78
CA PRO A 92 -4.67 11.63 -3.18
C PRO A 92 -4.56 11.50 -1.65
N PRO A 93 -3.48 12.01 -1.03
CA PRO A 93 -3.23 11.84 0.39
C PRO A 93 -4.34 12.48 1.23
N SER A 94 -4.76 11.78 2.28
CA SER A 94 -5.74 12.30 3.24
C SER A 94 -5.15 13.43 4.08
N GLN A 95 -6.02 14.27 4.64
CA GLN A 95 -5.62 15.31 5.60
C GLN A 95 -4.77 14.76 6.75
N SER A 96 -5.14 13.61 7.32
CA SER A 96 -4.36 12.99 8.40
C SER A 96 -2.97 12.54 7.96
N LEU A 97 -2.83 12.05 6.72
CA LEU A 97 -1.53 11.73 6.13
C LEU A 97 -0.71 13.00 5.89
N LEU A 98 -1.31 14.07 5.37
CA LEU A 98 -0.64 15.36 5.18
C LEU A 98 -0.10 15.94 6.50
N ARG A 99 -0.84 15.84 7.61
CA ARG A 99 -0.33 16.23 8.96
C ARG A 99 0.84 15.40 9.44
N LYS A 100 0.95 14.13 9.00
CA LYS A 100 2.11 13.30 9.32
C LYS A 100 3.31 13.71 8.46
N LEU A 101 3.08 13.95 7.17
CA LEU A 101 4.10 14.41 6.24
C LEU A 101 4.67 15.78 6.62
N SER A 102 3.85 16.71 7.14
CA SER A 102 4.35 18.03 7.57
C SER A 102 5.39 17.94 8.68
N LYS A 103 5.30 16.93 9.57
CA LYS A 103 6.26 16.72 10.65
C LYS A 103 7.64 16.27 10.18
N VAL A 104 7.73 15.72 8.97
CA VAL A 104 8.98 15.22 8.37
C VAL A 104 9.46 16.08 7.21
N ALA A 105 8.75 17.16 6.87
CA ALA A 105 9.16 18.09 5.83
C ALA A 105 10.42 18.84 6.25
N GLY A 106 11.48 18.76 5.42
CA GLY A 106 12.76 19.41 5.71
C GLY A 106 12.78 20.92 5.44
N GLN A 107 11.84 21.44 4.65
CA GLN A 107 11.72 22.85 4.32
C GLN A 107 10.51 23.48 5.03
N GLU A 108 10.70 24.67 5.59
CA GLU A 108 9.67 25.39 6.35
C GLU A 108 8.46 25.78 5.48
N GLU A 109 8.72 26.14 4.22
CA GLU A 109 7.67 26.47 3.25
C GLU A 109 6.78 25.26 2.95
N ASP A 110 7.41 24.10 2.66
CA ASP A 110 6.69 22.86 2.40
C ASP A 110 5.88 22.41 3.61
N ARG A 111 6.45 22.54 4.82
CA ARG A 111 5.73 22.24 6.08
C ARG A 111 4.46 23.08 6.19
N LYS A 112 4.56 24.40 6.07
CA LYS A 112 3.40 25.31 6.18
C LYS A 112 2.35 25.01 5.12
N ARG A 113 2.78 24.68 3.90
CA ARG A 113 1.87 24.30 2.81
C ARG A 113 1.14 23.00 3.12
N LEU A 114 1.85 21.98 3.62
CA LEU A 114 1.24 20.71 4.03
C LEU A 114 0.25 20.92 5.18
N GLU A 115 0.59 21.73 6.18
CA GLU A 115 -0.30 22.07 7.30
C GLU A 115 -1.56 22.80 6.85
N ALA A 116 -1.46 23.68 5.86
CA ALA A 116 -2.62 24.40 5.30
C ALA A 116 -3.56 23.50 4.48
N LEU A 117 -3.05 22.44 3.85
CA LEU A 117 -3.85 21.48 3.08
C LEU A 117 -4.45 20.35 3.94
N ALA A 118 -3.92 20.18 5.14
CA ALA A 118 -4.25 19.10 6.06
C ALA A 118 -5.40 19.43 7.02
#